data_AF-A0A3D3WDU2-F1
#
_entry.id   AF-A0A3D3WDU2-F1
#
_cell.length_a   1.000
_cell.length_b   1.000
_cell.length_c   1.000
_cell.angle_alpha   90.00
_cell.angle_beta   90.00
_cell.angle_gamma   90.00
#
_symmetry.space_group_name_H-M   'P 1'
#
loop_
_entity.id
_entity.type
_entity.pdbx_description
1 polymer ?
#
loop_
_entity_poly.entity_id
_entity_poly.type
_entity_poly.pdbx_seq_one_letter_code
_entity_poly.pdbx_strand_id
1 'polypeptide(L)'
;EYSQRLRDKKRNIMAGEATSVGRHLWEAVNAGGHQALARHGGAIRSGAIRSGAICSGAWADLIALDSKALDLIHIGGDRILDSFIIAGDQSLVTDVWSAGRHMVIAGRHIHRDRITAAYASQVKSLRQMALS
;
A
#
# COMPACT_ATOMS: atom_id res chain seq x y z
N GLU A 1 -34.10 -18.45 -2.75
CA GLU A 1 -32.66 -18.34 -2.42
C GLU A 1 -32.02 -17.04 -2.94
N TYR A 2 -32.02 -16.78 -4.25
CA TYR A 2 -31.39 -15.57 -4.84
C TYR A 2 -32.01 -14.24 -4.33
N SER A 3 -33.32 -14.24 -4.09
CA SER A 3 -34.09 -13.09 -3.60
C SER A 3 -33.93 -12.76 -2.11
N GLN A 4 -33.31 -13.66 -1.33
CA GLN A 4 -32.99 -13.44 0.10
C GLN A 4 -31.61 -12.79 0.27
N ARG A 5 -30.63 -13.12 -0.58
CA ARG A 5 -29.29 -12.51 -0.51
C ARG A 5 -29.26 -11.01 -0.84
N LEU A 6 -30.21 -10.53 -1.66
CA LEU A 6 -30.33 -9.09 -1.96
C LEU A 6 -31.02 -8.31 -0.84
N ARG A 7 -31.83 -8.96 0.00
CA ARG A 7 -32.66 -8.29 1.00
C ARG A 7 -31.88 -7.97 2.28
N ASP A 8 -30.92 -8.81 2.65
CA ASP A 8 -30.29 -8.73 3.98
C ASP A 8 -28.99 -7.92 4.06
N LYS A 9 -28.40 -7.45 2.95
CA LYS A 9 -27.15 -6.62 2.93
C LYS A 9 -26.03 -7.07 3.89
N LYS A 10 -26.02 -8.32 4.34
CA LYS A 10 -25.04 -8.85 5.30
C LYS A 10 -24.18 -9.86 4.57
N ARG A 11 -23.00 -9.41 4.15
CA ARG A 11 -21.93 -10.24 3.58
C ARG A 11 -21.07 -10.95 4.62
N ASN A 12 -21.44 -10.96 5.89
CA ASN A 12 -20.76 -11.76 6.91
C ASN A 12 -21.72 -12.08 8.06
N ILE A 13 -22.17 -13.33 8.12
CA ILE A 13 -22.83 -13.92 9.27
C ILE A 13 -21.79 -14.88 9.85
N MET A 14 -21.20 -14.50 10.99
CA MET A 14 -20.08 -15.11 11.75
C MET A 14 -18.77 -14.29 11.83
N ALA A 15 -18.88 -12.98 12.00
CA ALA A 15 -17.81 -12.19 12.62
C ALA A 15 -18.44 -11.36 13.73
N GLY A 16 -17.96 -11.49 14.98
CA GLY A 16 -18.21 -10.46 15.99
C GLY A 16 -17.76 -9.12 15.44
N GLU A 17 -18.57 -8.06 15.63
CA GLU A 17 -18.35 -6.69 15.13
C GLU A 17 -17.61 -6.59 13.79
N ALA A 18 -18.37 -6.48 12.69
CA ALA A 18 -17.89 -6.33 11.30
C ALA A 18 -16.49 -5.70 11.16
N THR A 19 -15.45 -6.54 11.20
CA THR A 19 -14.06 -6.10 11.15
C THR A 19 -13.68 -5.86 9.69
N SER A 20 -13.10 -4.71 9.39
CA SER A 20 -12.60 -4.42 8.04
C SER A 20 -11.46 -5.39 7.69
N VAL A 21 -11.64 -6.13 6.60
CA VAL A 21 -10.64 -7.06 6.08
C VAL A 21 -9.42 -6.30 5.59
N GLY A 22 -9.63 -5.15 4.92
CA GLY A 22 -8.56 -4.26 4.49
C GLY A 22 -7.73 -3.73 5.66
N ARG A 23 -8.37 -3.23 6.72
CA ARG A 23 -7.68 -2.82 7.96
C ARG A 23 -6.83 -3.96 8.52
N HIS A 24 -7.40 -5.15 8.67
CA HIS A 24 -6.69 -6.29 9.24
C HIS A 24 -5.45 -6.65 8.42
N LEU A 25 -5.57 -6.76 7.10
CA LEU A 25 -4.44 -7.05 6.21
C LEU A 25 -3.38 -5.94 6.25
N TRP A 26 -3.81 -4.68 6.23
CA TRP A 26 -2.90 -3.53 6.30
C TRP A 26 -2.06 -3.54 7.57
N GLU A 27 -2.68 -3.78 8.73
CA GLU A 27 -1.97 -3.84 10.01
C GLU A 27 -1.03 -5.06 10.08
N ALA A 28 -1.50 -6.24 9.63
CA ALA A 28 -0.70 -7.46 9.66
C ALA A 28 0.56 -7.36 8.79
N VAL A 29 0.44 -6.85 7.56
CA VAL A 29 1.58 -6.67 6.65
C VAL A 29 2.56 -5.63 7.18
N ASN A 30 2.07 -4.51 7.74
CA ASN A 30 2.94 -3.51 8.34
C ASN A 30 3.71 -4.06 9.54
N ALA A 31 3.03 -4.77 10.45
CA ALA A 31 3.68 -5.39 11.60
C ALA A 31 4.74 -6.42 11.18
N GLY A 32 4.38 -7.36 10.29
CA GLY A 32 5.28 -8.40 9.80
C GLY A 32 6.48 -7.84 9.02
N GLY A 33 6.25 -6.85 8.16
CA GLY A 33 7.32 -6.22 7.36
C GLY A 33 8.34 -5.48 8.23
N HIS A 34 7.89 -4.77 9.27
CA HIS A 34 8.80 -4.12 10.22
C HIS A 34 9.64 -5.14 10.99
N GLN A 35 9.03 -6.22 11.46
CA GLN A 35 9.73 -7.30 12.16
C GLN A 35 10.78 -7.95 11.25
N ALA A 36 10.42 -8.25 10.00
CA ALA A 36 11.30 -8.93 9.05
C ALA A 36 12.49 -8.07 8.61
N LEU A 37 12.28 -6.77 8.39
CA LEU A 37 13.33 -5.87 7.88
C LEU A 37 14.17 -5.21 8.98
N ALA A 38 13.88 -5.49 10.25
CA ALA A 38 14.47 -4.81 11.41
C ALA A 38 14.47 -3.27 11.27
N ARG A 39 13.48 -2.74 10.53
CA ARG A 39 13.26 -1.30 10.36
C ARG A 39 12.51 -0.79 11.58
N HIS A 40 13.15 -0.86 12.74
CA HIS A 40 12.74 -0.07 13.89
C HIS A 40 12.77 1.40 13.41
N GLY A 41 11.64 2.09 13.48
CA GLY A 41 11.51 3.49 13.07
C GLY A 41 12.70 4.32 13.52
N GLY A 42 13.09 5.34 12.77
CA GLY A 42 14.30 6.16 12.96
C GLY A 42 14.52 6.85 14.32
N ALA A 43 13.88 6.40 15.41
CA ALA A 43 14.14 6.76 16.78
C ALA A 43 14.63 5.54 17.58
N ILE A 44 15.93 5.54 17.87
CA ILE A 44 16.43 5.07 19.15
C ILE A 44 15.81 5.98 20.21
N ARG A 45 14.61 5.64 20.72
CA ARG A 45 14.08 6.11 22.01
C ARG A 45 12.83 5.32 22.40
N SER A 46 12.93 4.74 23.59
CA SER A 46 11.94 4.01 24.40
C SER A 46 10.48 4.43 24.20
N GLY A 47 9.63 3.45 23.90
CA GLY A 47 8.17 3.54 24.00
C GLY A 47 7.48 3.07 22.72
N ALA A 48 7.17 1.77 22.66
CA ALA A 48 6.25 1.09 21.74
C ALA A 48 5.76 1.91 20.53
N ILE A 49 6.65 2.22 19.58
CA ILE A 49 6.21 2.70 18.27
C ILE A 49 5.49 1.52 17.60
N ARG A 50 4.19 1.64 17.39
CA ARG A 50 3.42 0.68 16.59
C ARG A 50 4.02 0.71 15.18
N SER A 51 4.57 -0.42 14.74
CA SER A 51 5.09 -0.62 13.39
C SER A 51 4.10 -0.15 12.32
N GLY A 52 4.55 0.68 11.38
CA GLY A 52 3.72 1.24 10.31
C GLY A 52 2.75 2.35 10.74
N ALA A 53 2.86 2.85 11.97
CA ALA A 53 2.08 4.01 12.41
C ALA A 53 2.73 5.34 11.99
N ILE A 54 1.88 6.29 11.59
CA ILE A 54 2.30 7.67 11.38
C ILE A 54 2.43 8.31 12.76
N CYS A 55 3.67 8.36 13.27
CA CYS A 55 3.97 8.92 14.58
C CYS A 55 5.39 9.50 14.63
N SER A 56 5.62 10.42 15.56
CA SER A 56 6.94 11.02 15.77
C SER A 56 7.99 9.96 16.10
N GLY A 57 9.16 10.05 15.46
CA GLY A 57 10.25 9.09 15.63
C GLY A 57 10.21 7.88 14.69
N ALA A 58 9.10 7.65 13.97
CA ALA A 58 9.09 6.68 12.88
C ALA A 58 9.71 7.26 11.59
N TRP A 59 10.14 6.39 10.67
CA TRP A 59 10.45 6.83 9.32
C TRP A 59 9.18 7.34 8.65
N ALA A 60 9.27 8.44 7.91
CA ALA A 60 8.18 8.93 7.06
C ALA A 60 8.11 8.11 5.76
N ASP A 61 7.83 6.81 5.90
CA ASP A 61 7.52 5.88 4.83
C ASP A 61 5.98 5.88 4.65
N LEU A 62 5.49 6.55 3.61
CA LEU A 62 4.06 6.88 3.44
C LEU A 62 3.61 6.70 1.99
N ILE A 63 2.31 6.50 1.79
CA ILE A 63 1.65 6.59 0.49
C ILE A 63 0.48 7.57 0.55
N ALA A 64 0.17 8.24 -0.56
CA ALA A 64 -1.09 8.96 -0.75
C ALA A 64 -1.95 8.25 -1.80
N LEU A 65 -3.25 8.22 -1.55
CA LEU A 65 -4.25 7.68 -2.48
C LEU A 65 -4.97 8.81 -3.22
N ASP A 66 -5.38 8.56 -4.47
CA ASP A 66 -6.20 9.48 -5.24
C ASP A 66 -7.61 9.56 -4.64
N SER A 67 -7.84 10.56 -3.80
CA SER A 67 -9.15 10.86 -3.22
C SER A 67 -10.27 11.13 -4.24
N LYS A 68 -9.93 11.36 -5.52
CA LYS A 68 -10.90 11.61 -6.60
C LYS A 68 -11.18 10.36 -7.43
N ALA A 69 -10.48 9.25 -7.18
CA ALA A 69 -10.76 7.99 -7.85
C ALA A 69 -12.18 7.51 -7.53
N LEU A 70 -12.88 6.99 -8.54
CA LEU A 70 -14.28 6.55 -8.40
C LEU A 70 -14.49 5.51 -7.29
N ASP A 71 -13.46 4.72 -7.01
CA ASP A 71 -13.49 3.70 -5.95
C ASP A 71 -13.39 4.28 -4.53
N LEU A 72 -12.95 5.55 -4.41
CA LEU A 72 -12.66 6.21 -3.13
C LEU A 72 -13.57 7.43 -2.85
N ILE A 73 -14.30 7.93 -3.85
CA ILE A 73 -15.25 9.02 -3.62
C ILE A 73 -16.35 8.59 -2.63
N HIS A 74 -16.74 9.52 -1.75
CA HIS A 74 -17.82 9.35 -0.77
C HIS A 74 -17.65 8.24 0.28
N ILE A 75 -16.48 7.61 0.36
CA ILE A 75 -16.15 6.65 1.41
C ILE A 75 -15.05 7.19 2.34
N GLY A 76 -14.99 6.66 3.55
CA GLY A 76 -14.09 7.14 4.61
C GLY A 76 -13.78 6.04 5.61
N GLY A 77 -12.73 6.25 6.41
CA GLY A 77 -12.25 5.29 7.41
C GLY A 77 -11.81 3.97 6.76
N ASP A 78 -12.13 2.86 7.41
CA ASP A 78 -11.72 1.53 6.97
C ASP A 78 -12.27 1.14 5.59
N ARG A 79 -13.35 1.76 5.12
CA ARG A 79 -13.84 1.54 3.75
C ARG A 79 -12.83 1.96 2.68
N ILE A 80 -11.99 2.96 2.97
CA ILE A 80 -10.90 3.34 2.06
C ILE A 80 -9.90 2.19 1.94
N LEU A 81 -9.57 1.54 3.06
CA LEU A 81 -8.64 0.41 3.08
C LEU A 81 -9.25 -0.82 2.42
N ASP A 82 -10.52 -1.10 2.70
CA ASP A 82 -11.24 -2.20 2.03
C ASP A 82 -11.26 -1.98 0.51
N SER A 83 -11.57 -0.77 0.06
CA SER A 83 -11.58 -0.43 -1.37
C SER A 83 -10.19 -0.57 -1.98
N PHE A 84 -9.17 0.08 -1.38
CA PHE A 84 -7.80 0.04 -1.87
C PHE A 84 -7.19 -1.36 -1.92
N ILE A 85 -7.37 -2.17 -0.87
CA ILE A 85 -6.69 -3.46 -0.72
C ILE A 85 -7.40 -4.59 -1.47
N ILE A 86 -8.73 -4.53 -1.56
CA ILE A 86 -9.53 -5.64 -2.10
C ILE A 86 -9.97 -5.39 -3.54
N ALA A 87 -10.34 -4.14 -3.88
CA ALA A 87 -10.96 -3.79 -5.15
C ALA A 87 -10.10 -2.89 -6.05
N GLY A 88 -9.15 -2.17 -5.47
CA GLY A 88 -8.31 -1.19 -6.16
C GLY A 88 -7.15 -1.79 -6.94
N ASP A 89 -6.47 -0.94 -7.71
CA ASP A 89 -5.21 -1.25 -8.38
C ASP A 89 -4.11 -0.22 -8.04
N GLN A 90 -2.93 -0.42 -8.62
CA GLN A 90 -1.76 0.45 -8.38
C GLN A 90 -1.96 1.92 -8.77
N SER A 91 -2.93 2.25 -9.63
CA SER A 91 -3.21 3.62 -10.07
C SER A 91 -3.82 4.48 -8.97
N LEU A 92 -4.39 3.86 -7.92
CA LEU A 92 -4.88 4.58 -6.76
C LEU A 92 -3.75 5.26 -5.98
N VAL A 93 -2.50 4.81 -6.06
CA VAL A 93 -1.38 5.43 -5.36
C VAL A 93 -0.81 6.57 -6.21
N THR A 94 -0.94 7.80 -5.71
CA THR A 94 -0.42 9.00 -6.39
C THR A 94 0.98 9.35 -5.94
N ASP A 95 1.26 9.21 -4.65
CA ASP A 95 2.50 9.72 -4.06
C ASP A 95 3.08 8.70 -3.09
N VAL A 96 4.41 8.63 -3.05
CA VAL A 96 5.15 7.72 -2.15
C VAL A 96 6.32 8.47 -1.54
N TRP A 97 6.39 8.44 -0.21
CA TRP A 97 7.54 8.89 0.55
C TRP A 97 8.33 7.71 1.06
N SER A 98 9.66 7.77 0.90
CA SER A 98 10.58 6.85 1.54
C SER A 98 11.58 7.62 2.38
N ALA A 99 11.56 7.37 3.68
CA ALA A 99 12.36 8.09 4.67
C ALA A 99 12.16 9.61 4.59
N GLY A 100 10.93 10.06 4.33
CA GLY A 100 10.58 11.47 4.14
C GLY A 100 10.93 12.06 2.77
N ARG A 101 11.60 11.30 1.89
CA ARG A 101 11.89 11.74 0.52
C ARG A 101 10.71 11.41 -0.38
N HIS A 102 10.21 12.39 -1.12
CA HIS A 102 9.10 12.23 -2.04
C HIS A 102 9.58 11.56 -3.34
N MET A 103 9.43 10.24 -3.44
CA MET A 103 10.05 9.42 -4.49
C MET A 103 9.12 9.15 -5.68
N VAL A 104 7.81 9.14 -5.46
CA VAL A 104 6.77 9.03 -6.50
C VAL A 104 5.88 10.24 -6.38
N ILE A 105 5.65 10.92 -7.49
CA ILE A 105 4.80 12.11 -7.59
C ILE A 105 3.81 11.87 -8.72
N ALA A 106 2.51 12.02 -8.46
CA ALA A 106 1.44 11.79 -9.44
C ALA A 106 1.59 10.46 -10.22
N GLY A 107 1.85 9.36 -9.49
CA GLY A 107 2.00 8.00 -10.04
C GLY A 107 3.31 7.76 -10.78
N ARG A 108 4.27 8.69 -10.72
CA ARG A 108 5.55 8.59 -11.44
C ARG A 108 6.75 8.74 -10.51
N HIS A 109 7.61 7.72 -10.48
CA HIS A 109 8.88 7.78 -9.76
C HIS A 109 9.81 8.86 -10.33
N ILE A 110 10.49 9.63 -9.48
CA ILE A 110 11.36 10.76 -9.86
C ILE A 110 12.52 10.37 -10.79
N HIS A 111 12.92 9.10 -10.77
CA HIS A 111 13.99 8.56 -11.62
C HIS A 111 13.50 7.57 -12.68
N ARG A 112 12.20 7.55 -12.99
CA ARG A 112 11.59 6.54 -13.89
C ARG A 112 12.34 6.42 -15.21
N ASP A 113 12.61 7.53 -15.91
CA ASP A 113 13.24 7.50 -17.23
C ASP A 113 14.65 6.89 -17.19
N ARG A 114 15.48 7.32 -16.23
CA ARG A 114 16.84 6.79 -16.05
C ARG A 114 16.82 5.30 -15.75
N ILE A 115 15.95 4.86 -14.84
CA ILE A 115 15.85 3.46 -14.42
C ILE A 115 15.37 2.59 -15.60
N THR A 116 14.31 3.00 -16.29
CA THR A 116 13.75 2.24 -17.42
C THR A 116 14.73 2.14 -18.58
N ALA A 117 15.46 3.22 -18.91
CA ALA A 117 16.48 3.19 -19.95
C ALA A 117 17.63 2.23 -19.61
N ALA A 118 18.13 2.29 -18.37
CA ALA A 118 19.20 1.39 -17.91
C ALA A 118 18.73 -0.08 -17.95
N TYR A 119 17.53 -0.37 -17.46
CA TYR A 119 16.95 -1.71 -17.50
C TYR A 119 16.82 -2.25 -18.94
N ALA A 120 16.27 -1.46 -19.85
CA ALA A 120 16.10 -1.87 -21.25
C ALA A 120 17.45 -2.15 -21.94
N SER A 121 18.47 -1.34 -21.67
CA SER A 121 19.83 -1.55 -22.17
C SER A 121 20.42 -2.86 -21.68
N GLN A 122 20.29 -3.17 -20.38
CA GLN A 122 20.81 -4.40 -19.79
C GLN A 122 20.08 -5.65 -20.31
N VAL A 123 18.75 -5.62 -20.41
CA VAL A 123 17.97 -6.74 -20.98
C VAL A 123 18.38 -7.02 -22.42
N LYS A 124 18.63 -5.97 -23.22
CA LYS A 124 19.13 -6.14 -24.60
C LYS A 124 20.48 -6.86 -24.61
N SER A 125 21.42 -6.41 -23.77
CA SER A 125 22.76 -7.01 -23.68
C SER A 125 22.71 -8.48 -23.26
N LEU A 126 21.92 -8.80 -22.22
CA LEU A 126 21.76 -10.18 -21.74
C LEU A 126 21.14 -11.11 -22.80
N ARG A 127 20.17 -10.62 -23.57
CA ARG A 127 19.57 -11.41 -24.66
C ARG A 127 20.53 -11.65 -25.82
N GLN A 128 21.40 -10.69 -26.12
CA GLN A 128 22.42 -10.85 -27.16
C GLN A 128 23.49 -11.86 -26.76
N MET A 129 23.91 -11.87 -25.50
CA MET A 129 24.86 -12.88 -24.98
C MET A 129 24.26 -14.29 -24.95
N ALA A 130 22.96 -14.44 -24.74
CA ALA A 130 22.30 -15.75 -24.76
C ALA A 130 22.12 -16.34 -26.18
N LEU A 131 22.34 -15.53 -27.23
CA LEU A 131 22.22 -15.91 -28.64
C LEU A 131 23.59 -16.09 -29.33
N SER A 132 24.68 -15.85 -28.62
CA SER A 132 26.08 -16.04 -29.05
C SER A 132 26.71 -17.25 -28.39
#